data_AF-A0A661JIR1-F1
#
_entry.id   AF-A0A661JIR1-F1
#
_cell.length_a   1.000
_cell.length_b   1.000
_cell.length_c   1.000
_cell.angle_alpha   90.00
_cell.angle_beta   90.00
_cell.angle_gamma   90.00
#
_symmetry.space_group_name_H-M   'P 1'
#
loop_
_entity.id
_entity.type
_entity.pdbx_description
1 polymer ?
#
loop_
_entity_poly.entity_id
_entity_poly.type
_entity_poly.pdbx_seq_one_letter_code
_entity_poly.pdbx_strand_id
1 'polypeptide(L)'
;MTNSIPEIENSECILVTGSNTSETHPIIATRILRAKEKGAKIIVADPRRIHLSRIADIHVRQKLGTDVALLNGIMHVIVKKGWHDETFIKERCENFEALRVVLEKYTPEKAASISGVSADSIEKIAEYFANAKSSSILYAMGITQHTTGVDNVKSVCNLSMLTGNLGKESSGVNPLRGQNNVQGACDMGGLPNVYSGYQSVGDESIRNKMAKLWGVERLPENAGLTLTELPDAIQEGKIKGILIVGENPDLSDPDRKHVEEAFRRLEFMVVIDIFRNETARFAHVVLPAASFAEKEGTFTNTERRVQRVRKAIEPIGESQPDWWIIKELSNRFGYQMNYESPEDIMEEIRKVTPSYGGITYGRLDGEGLQWP
;
A
#
# COMPACT_ATOMS: atom_id res chain seq x y z
N MET A 1 1.07 -2.11 6.44
CA MET A 1 0.33 -2.62 7.62
C MET A 1 0.85 -1.96 8.88
N THR A 2 0.09 -1.82 9.97
CA THR A 2 0.68 -1.39 11.25
C THR A 2 1.38 -2.53 11.98
N ASN A 3 0.86 -3.75 11.84
CA ASN A 3 1.32 -4.97 12.52
C ASN A 3 1.82 -6.02 11.53
N SER A 4 2.46 -7.06 12.07
CA SER A 4 3.01 -8.17 11.29
C SER A 4 1.94 -9.21 10.91
N ILE A 5 2.14 -9.90 9.80
CA ILE A 5 1.29 -10.99 9.30
C ILE A 5 1.14 -12.11 10.35
N PRO A 6 2.20 -12.57 11.07
CA PRO A 6 2.03 -13.60 12.10
C PRO A 6 1.12 -13.18 13.25
N GLU A 7 0.99 -11.89 13.56
CA GLU A 7 0.16 -11.42 14.68
C GLU A 7 -1.35 -11.58 14.41
N ILE A 8 -1.75 -11.67 13.14
CA ILE A 8 -3.16 -11.82 12.73
C ILE A 8 -3.78 -13.07 13.38
N GLU A 9 -3.00 -14.16 13.53
CA GLU A 9 -3.53 -15.41 14.07
C GLU A 9 -3.77 -15.40 15.59
N ASN A 10 -3.44 -14.30 16.28
CA ASN A 10 -3.62 -14.10 17.72
C ASN A 10 -4.61 -12.96 18.03
N SER A 11 -5.22 -12.35 17.01
CA SER A 11 -6.23 -11.31 17.20
C SER A 11 -7.54 -11.93 17.74
N GLU A 12 -8.17 -11.31 18.75
CA GLU A 12 -9.46 -11.77 19.28
C GLU A 12 -10.65 -11.37 18.38
N CYS A 13 -10.50 -10.32 17.57
CA CYS A 13 -11.49 -9.90 16.59
C CYS A 13 -10.83 -9.41 15.29
N ILE A 14 -11.30 -9.89 14.14
CA ILE A 14 -10.77 -9.50 12.83
C ILE A 14 -11.90 -8.93 11.98
N LEU A 15 -11.78 -7.65 11.63
CA LEU A 15 -12.62 -7.00 10.63
C LEU A 15 -11.94 -7.04 9.27
N VAL A 16 -12.46 -7.85 8.35
CA VAL A 16 -12.07 -7.85 6.94
C VAL A 16 -13.04 -6.96 6.17
N THR A 17 -12.57 -5.84 5.63
CA THR A 17 -13.41 -4.89 4.89
C THR A 17 -12.79 -4.53 3.55
N GLY A 18 -13.59 -4.58 2.47
CA GLY A 18 -13.10 -4.27 1.12
C GLY A 18 -11.93 -5.16 0.65
N SER A 19 -11.88 -6.43 1.09
CA SER A 19 -10.82 -7.38 0.74
C SER A 19 -11.36 -8.80 0.56
N ASN A 20 -10.95 -9.47 -0.53
CA ASN A 20 -11.11 -10.92 -0.72
C ASN A 20 -9.80 -11.65 -0.39
N THR A 21 -9.38 -11.57 0.88
CA THR A 21 -8.06 -12.03 1.33
C THR A 21 -7.77 -13.50 0.97
N SER A 22 -8.79 -14.37 0.93
CA SER A 22 -8.66 -15.78 0.53
C SER A 22 -8.14 -16.01 -0.88
N GLU A 23 -8.45 -15.11 -1.81
CA GLU A 23 -7.99 -15.22 -3.20
C GLU A 23 -6.75 -14.36 -3.46
N THR A 24 -6.69 -13.18 -2.85
CA THR A 24 -5.63 -12.20 -3.13
C THR A 24 -4.39 -12.39 -2.26
N HIS A 25 -4.55 -12.94 -1.05
CA HIS A 25 -3.46 -13.19 -0.11
C HIS A 25 -3.67 -14.52 0.65
N PRO A 26 -3.63 -15.69 -0.02
CA PRO A 26 -3.99 -16.98 0.60
C PRO A 26 -3.21 -17.34 1.87
N ILE A 27 -1.93 -16.92 1.95
CA ILE A 27 -1.08 -17.13 3.12
C ILE A 27 -1.56 -16.29 4.32
N ILE A 28 -2.03 -15.07 4.09
CA ILE A 28 -2.65 -14.23 5.13
C ILE A 28 -4.01 -14.81 5.53
N ALA A 29 -4.81 -15.29 4.57
CA ALA A 29 -6.08 -15.94 4.87
C ALA A 29 -5.90 -17.14 5.81
N THR A 30 -4.83 -17.93 5.65
CA THR A 30 -4.51 -19.03 6.55
C THR A 30 -4.33 -18.56 8.00
N ARG A 31 -3.75 -17.37 8.23
CA ARG A 31 -3.62 -16.78 9.58
C ARG A 31 -4.99 -16.39 10.16
N ILE A 32 -5.92 -15.90 9.34
CA ILE A 32 -7.30 -15.62 9.76
C ILE A 32 -8.03 -16.92 10.16
N LEU A 33 -7.84 -18.01 9.40
CA LEU A 33 -8.41 -19.32 9.76
C LEU A 33 -7.91 -19.82 11.11
N ARG A 34 -6.60 -19.68 11.37
CA ARG A 34 -6.01 -20.03 12.69
C ARG A 34 -6.52 -19.13 13.82
N ALA A 35 -6.73 -17.84 13.58
CA ALA A 35 -7.40 -16.97 14.55
C ALA A 35 -8.81 -17.48 14.88
N LYS A 36 -9.57 -17.86 13.84
CA LYS A 36 -10.93 -18.42 14.00
C LYS A 36 -10.91 -19.71 14.82
N GLU A 37 -9.96 -20.61 14.58
CA GLU A 37 -9.77 -21.85 15.35
C GLU A 37 -9.46 -21.58 16.83
N LYS A 38 -8.74 -20.49 17.13
CA LYS A 38 -8.48 -20.02 18.51
C LYS A 38 -9.66 -19.28 19.14
N GLY A 39 -10.77 -19.13 18.42
CA GLY A 39 -12.00 -18.50 18.93
C GLY A 39 -12.19 -17.04 18.56
N ALA A 40 -11.35 -16.48 17.68
CA ALA A 40 -11.50 -15.09 17.23
C ALA A 40 -12.85 -14.85 16.55
N LYS A 41 -13.42 -13.66 16.75
CA LYS A 41 -14.59 -13.19 16.02
C LYS A 41 -14.17 -12.67 14.65
N ILE A 42 -14.75 -13.22 13.60
CA ILE A 42 -14.47 -12.82 12.22
C ILE A 42 -15.65 -12.03 11.67
N ILE A 43 -15.40 -10.79 11.30
CA ILE A 43 -16.38 -9.87 10.70
C ILE A 43 -15.95 -9.63 9.25
N VAL A 44 -16.86 -9.84 8.31
CA VAL A 44 -16.63 -9.58 6.89
C VAL A 44 -17.61 -8.51 6.41
N ALA A 45 -17.08 -7.38 5.96
CA ALA A 45 -17.82 -6.31 5.30
C ALA A 45 -17.44 -6.28 3.81
N ASP A 46 -18.12 -7.09 3.01
CA ASP A 46 -17.96 -7.16 1.55
C ASP A 46 -19.35 -7.36 0.91
N PRO A 47 -19.75 -6.54 -0.08
CA PRO A 47 -21.02 -6.70 -0.80
C PRO A 47 -21.21 -8.09 -1.45
N ARG A 48 -20.12 -8.80 -1.70
CA ARG A 48 -20.09 -10.15 -2.30
C ARG A 48 -20.01 -11.22 -1.21
N ARG A 49 -20.35 -12.45 -1.60
CA ARG A 49 -20.13 -13.64 -0.75
C ARG A 49 -18.78 -14.27 -1.09
N ILE A 50 -17.73 -13.81 -0.43
CA ILE A 50 -16.36 -14.32 -0.58
C ILE A 50 -16.13 -15.59 0.27
N HIS A 51 -15.03 -16.30 0.08
CA HIS A 51 -14.76 -17.53 0.84
C HIS A 51 -14.75 -17.29 2.36
N LEU A 52 -14.09 -16.22 2.83
CA LEU A 52 -14.08 -15.85 4.25
C LEU A 52 -15.47 -15.54 4.82
N SER A 53 -16.43 -15.11 4.00
CA SER A 53 -17.77 -14.81 4.51
C SER A 53 -18.55 -16.06 4.96
N ARG A 54 -18.10 -17.26 4.57
CA ARG A 54 -18.72 -18.54 4.96
C ARG A 54 -18.38 -18.95 6.40
N ILE A 55 -17.30 -18.43 6.95
CA ILE A 55 -16.81 -18.73 8.31
C ILE A 55 -16.95 -17.53 9.26
N ALA A 56 -17.40 -16.39 8.73
CA ALA A 56 -17.56 -15.16 9.48
C ALA A 56 -18.67 -15.31 10.53
N ASP A 57 -18.44 -14.78 11.73
CA ASP A 57 -19.48 -14.63 12.75
C ASP A 57 -20.51 -13.58 12.32
N ILE A 58 -20.07 -12.58 11.56
CA ILE A 58 -20.91 -11.54 10.95
C ILE A 58 -20.46 -11.31 9.51
N HIS A 59 -21.37 -11.48 8.55
CA HIS A 59 -21.17 -11.03 7.17
C HIS A 59 -22.20 -9.94 6.84
N VAL A 60 -21.72 -8.74 6.54
CA VAL A 60 -22.56 -7.63 6.06
C VAL A 60 -22.24 -7.30 4.62
N ARG A 61 -23.26 -6.87 3.89
CA ARG A 61 -23.22 -6.55 2.46
C ARG A 61 -23.64 -5.10 2.28
N GLN A 62 -22.77 -4.17 2.64
CA GLN A 62 -23.02 -2.76 2.46
C GLN A 62 -23.20 -2.42 0.98
N LYS A 63 -23.97 -1.37 0.68
CA LYS A 63 -24.06 -0.79 -0.66
C LYS A 63 -22.68 -0.24 -1.06
N LEU A 64 -22.36 -0.32 -2.34
CA LEU A 64 -21.07 0.17 -2.86
C LEU A 64 -20.89 1.66 -2.55
N GLY A 65 -19.72 2.04 -2.02
CA GLY A 65 -19.39 3.43 -1.69
C GLY A 65 -20.04 3.98 -0.42
N THR A 66 -20.51 3.12 0.49
CA THR A 66 -21.17 3.53 1.75
C THR A 66 -20.37 3.20 3.01
N ASP A 67 -19.08 2.91 2.85
CA ASP A 67 -18.19 2.43 3.92
C ASP A 67 -18.03 3.45 5.06
N VAL A 68 -17.90 4.75 4.75
CA VAL A 68 -17.88 5.80 5.79
C VAL A 68 -19.14 5.77 6.65
N ALA A 69 -20.31 5.58 6.05
CA ALA A 69 -21.57 5.55 6.80
C ALA A 69 -21.65 4.33 7.71
N LEU A 70 -21.22 3.16 7.24
CA LEU A 70 -21.13 1.94 8.05
C LEU A 70 -20.16 2.12 9.22
N LEU A 71 -18.93 2.59 8.95
CA LEU A 71 -17.89 2.77 9.96
C LEU A 71 -18.28 3.82 11.01
N ASN A 72 -18.91 4.92 10.58
CA ASN A 72 -19.41 5.94 11.51
C ASN A 72 -20.58 5.40 12.36
N GLY A 73 -21.46 4.55 11.80
CA GLY A 73 -22.51 3.87 12.57
C GLY A 73 -21.93 2.95 13.65
N ILE A 74 -20.88 2.19 13.32
CA ILE A 74 -20.16 1.34 14.28
C ILE A 74 -19.55 2.21 15.39
N MET A 75 -18.77 3.24 15.01
CA MET A 75 -18.15 4.16 15.98
C MET A 75 -19.17 4.90 16.85
N HIS A 76 -20.33 5.28 16.30
CA HIS A 76 -21.42 5.89 17.06
C HIS A 76 -21.85 4.99 18.22
N VAL A 77 -22.08 3.69 17.96
CA VAL A 77 -22.48 2.74 18.99
C VAL A 77 -21.40 2.61 20.07
N ILE A 78 -20.12 2.49 19.66
CA ILE A 78 -18.97 2.39 20.58
C ILE A 78 -18.92 3.60 21.52
N VAL A 79 -19.05 4.81 20.99
CA VAL A 79 -19.08 6.04 21.80
C VAL A 79 -20.31 6.06 22.72
N LYS A 80 -21.50 5.77 22.17
CA LYS A 80 -22.75 5.83 22.92
C LYS A 80 -22.82 4.84 24.09
N LYS A 81 -22.17 3.68 23.94
CA LYS A 81 -22.10 2.63 24.97
C LYS A 81 -20.90 2.79 25.93
N GLY A 82 -20.01 3.75 25.69
CA GLY A 82 -18.81 3.95 26.51
C GLY A 82 -17.75 2.86 26.32
N TRP A 83 -17.68 2.24 25.14
CA TRP A 83 -16.71 1.18 24.82
C TRP A 83 -15.43 1.70 24.15
N HIS A 84 -15.28 3.01 24.00
CA HIS A 84 -14.07 3.62 23.47
C HIS A 84 -12.99 3.69 24.54
N ASP A 85 -11.72 3.65 24.13
CA ASP A 85 -10.59 3.73 25.06
C ASP A 85 -10.27 5.19 25.41
N GLU A 86 -10.89 5.69 26.48
CA GLU A 86 -10.72 7.08 26.94
C GLU A 86 -9.25 7.44 27.23
N THR A 87 -8.49 6.51 27.80
CA THR A 87 -7.07 6.73 28.13
C THR A 87 -6.25 6.86 26.85
N PHE A 88 -6.41 5.92 25.91
CA PHE A 88 -5.69 5.96 24.63
C PHE A 88 -6.03 7.24 23.85
N ILE A 89 -7.31 7.61 23.79
CA ILE A 89 -7.74 8.82 23.09
C ILE A 89 -7.11 10.07 23.71
N LYS A 90 -7.09 10.18 25.03
CA LYS A 90 -6.51 11.33 25.73
C LYS A 90 -5.01 11.44 25.55
N GLU A 91 -4.30 10.31 25.52
CA GLU A 91 -2.83 10.28 25.51
C GLU A 91 -2.22 10.25 24.10
N ARG A 92 -2.94 9.70 23.11
CA ARG A 92 -2.38 9.36 21.78
C ARG A 92 -3.20 9.90 20.61
N CYS A 93 -4.32 10.56 20.86
CA CYS A 93 -5.17 11.11 19.81
C CYS A 93 -5.43 12.61 20.02
N GLU A 94 -5.96 13.22 18.97
CA GLU A 94 -6.43 14.60 18.96
C GLU A 94 -7.81 14.68 18.31
N ASN A 95 -8.50 15.82 18.46
CA ASN A 95 -9.74 16.12 17.75
C ASN A 95 -10.92 15.14 17.98
N PHE A 96 -10.91 14.39 19.09
CA PHE A 96 -12.00 13.46 19.43
C PHE A 96 -13.37 14.13 19.54
N GLU A 97 -13.45 15.33 20.12
CA GLU A 97 -14.73 16.05 20.25
C GLU A 97 -15.35 16.40 18.89
N ALA A 98 -14.52 16.78 17.91
CA ALA A 98 -14.99 17.04 16.56
C ALA A 98 -15.53 15.77 15.89
N LEU A 99 -14.85 14.64 16.09
CA LEU A 99 -15.34 13.33 15.65
C LEU A 99 -16.69 12.99 16.33
N ARG A 100 -16.80 13.17 17.65
CA ARG A 100 -18.01 12.88 18.42
C ARG A 100 -19.24 13.61 17.89
N VAL A 101 -19.12 14.91 17.59
CA VAL A 101 -20.20 15.71 16.98
C VAL A 101 -20.63 15.18 15.61
N VAL A 102 -19.69 14.65 14.82
CA VAL A 102 -20.04 13.99 13.55
C VAL A 102 -20.77 12.67 13.81
N LEU A 103 -20.26 11.85 14.72
CA LEU A 103 -20.82 10.53 15.03
C LEU A 103 -22.26 10.60 15.54
N GLU A 104 -22.66 11.64 16.28
CA GLU A 104 -24.06 11.85 16.71
C GLU A 104 -25.08 11.80 15.56
N LYS A 105 -24.66 12.17 14.35
CA LYS A 105 -25.51 12.17 13.15
C LYS A 105 -25.67 10.81 12.49
N TYR A 106 -24.87 9.82 12.89
CA TYR A 106 -24.83 8.48 12.30
C TYR A 106 -25.32 7.43 13.30
N THR A 107 -26.56 7.58 13.77
CA THR A 107 -27.21 6.50 14.54
C THR A 107 -27.25 5.20 13.73
N PRO A 108 -27.38 4.02 14.37
CA PRO A 108 -27.51 2.75 13.66
C PRO A 108 -28.57 2.77 12.56
N GLU A 109 -29.73 3.40 12.79
CA GLU A 109 -30.82 3.52 11.81
C GLU A 109 -30.41 4.39 10.62
N LYS A 110 -29.73 5.51 10.87
CA LYS A 110 -29.26 6.39 9.81
C LYS A 110 -28.19 5.70 8.97
N ALA A 111 -27.19 5.10 9.62
CA ALA A 111 -26.15 4.32 8.96
C ALA A 111 -26.75 3.13 8.17
N ALA A 112 -27.79 2.48 8.70
CA ALA A 112 -28.51 1.41 8.02
C ALA A 112 -29.23 1.89 6.76
N SER A 113 -29.89 3.05 6.81
CA SER A 113 -30.59 3.61 5.65
C SER A 113 -29.64 3.89 4.47
N ILE A 114 -28.42 4.35 4.77
CA ILE A 114 -27.39 4.67 3.77
C ILE A 114 -26.72 3.39 3.29
N SER A 115 -26.13 2.62 4.22
CA SER A 115 -25.30 1.46 3.90
C SER A 115 -26.07 0.22 3.48
N GLY A 116 -27.37 0.11 3.83
CA GLY A 116 -28.15 -1.11 3.64
C GLY A 116 -27.83 -2.23 4.63
N VAL A 117 -26.95 -2.00 5.61
CA VAL A 117 -26.67 -2.94 6.70
C VAL A 117 -27.66 -2.70 7.85
N SER A 118 -28.29 -3.75 8.39
CA SER A 118 -29.25 -3.57 9.50
C SER A 118 -28.62 -2.92 10.75
N ALA A 119 -29.41 -2.14 11.49
CA ALA A 119 -28.99 -1.53 12.75
C ALA A 119 -28.44 -2.57 13.74
N ASP A 120 -29.14 -3.71 13.89
CA ASP A 120 -28.70 -4.83 14.74
C ASP A 120 -27.30 -5.35 14.36
N SER A 121 -27.01 -5.44 13.06
CA SER A 121 -25.68 -5.86 12.60
C SER A 121 -24.61 -4.82 12.91
N ILE A 122 -24.92 -3.53 12.78
CA ILE A 122 -24.01 -2.43 13.12
C ILE A 122 -23.68 -2.47 14.62
N GLU A 123 -24.69 -2.63 15.47
CA GLU A 123 -24.52 -2.74 16.92
C GLU A 123 -23.67 -3.96 17.31
N LYS A 124 -23.96 -5.12 16.71
CA LYS A 124 -23.21 -6.35 16.98
C LYS A 124 -21.76 -6.29 16.50
N ILE A 125 -21.49 -5.63 15.38
CA ILE A 125 -20.12 -5.36 14.91
C ILE A 125 -19.39 -4.47 15.92
N ALA A 126 -20.04 -3.40 16.38
CA ALA A 126 -19.46 -2.51 17.40
C ALA A 126 -19.14 -3.24 18.70
N GLU A 127 -20.05 -4.10 19.17
CA GLU A 127 -19.85 -4.92 20.37
C GLU A 127 -18.64 -5.85 20.22
N TYR A 128 -18.58 -6.63 19.14
CA TYR A 128 -17.49 -7.58 18.91
C TYR A 128 -16.14 -6.88 18.74
N PHE A 129 -16.12 -5.75 18.03
CA PHE A 129 -14.87 -5.05 17.73
C PHE A 129 -14.33 -4.27 18.94
N ALA A 130 -15.19 -3.60 19.71
CA ALA A 130 -14.75 -2.76 20.82
C ALA A 130 -14.45 -3.55 22.11
N ASN A 131 -15.17 -4.65 22.36
CA ASN A 131 -15.00 -5.42 23.60
C ASN A 131 -13.93 -6.52 23.51
N ALA A 132 -13.39 -6.81 22.32
CA ALA A 132 -12.28 -7.74 22.16
C ALA A 132 -10.99 -7.13 22.72
N LYS A 133 -10.11 -7.94 23.31
CA LYS A 133 -8.84 -7.43 23.83
C LYS A 133 -7.93 -6.95 22.72
N SER A 134 -8.02 -7.52 21.53
CA SER A 134 -7.26 -7.10 20.36
C SER A 134 -8.11 -7.24 19.11
N SER A 135 -8.22 -6.14 18.36
CA SER A 135 -8.98 -6.10 17.12
C SER A 135 -8.09 -5.64 15.97
N SER A 136 -8.00 -6.46 14.92
CA SER A 136 -7.28 -6.16 13.68
C SER A 136 -8.25 -5.81 12.56
N ILE A 137 -7.96 -4.72 11.83
CA ILE A 137 -8.65 -4.40 10.59
C ILE A 137 -7.75 -4.81 9.42
N LEU A 138 -8.28 -5.64 8.51
CA LEU A 138 -7.64 -6.01 7.25
C LEU A 138 -8.44 -5.39 6.11
N TYR A 139 -7.82 -4.52 5.31
CA TYR A 139 -8.50 -3.88 4.18
C TYR A 139 -7.65 -3.82 2.92
N ALA A 140 -8.31 -3.65 1.78
CA ALA A 140 -7.64 -3.54 0.48
C ALA A 140 -8.42 -2.60 -0.46
N MET A 141 -8.49 -2.96 -1.74
CA MET A 141 -8.99 -2.11 -2.81
C MET A 141 -10.47 -1.74 -2.71
N GLY A 142 -11.31 -2.54 -2.04
CA GLY A 142 -12.71 -2.18 -1.79
C GLY A 142 -12.90 -1.02 -0.81
N ILE A 143 -11.81 -0.52 -0.21
CA ILE A 143 -11.78 0.72 0.57
C ILE A 143 -11.11 1.83 -0.24
N THR A 144 -10.01 1.55 -0.93
CA THR A 144 -9.17 2.59 -1.54
C THR A 144 -9.60 3.00 -2.95
N GLN A 145 -10.15 2.10 -3.77
CA GLN A 145 -10.53 2.38 -5.16
C GLN A 145 -11.94 2.98 -5.27
N HIS A 146 -12.14 4.08 -4.56
CA HIS A 146 -13.38 4.85 -4.52
C HIS A 146 -13.07 6.35 -4.59
N THR A 147 -14.01 7.15 -5.06
CA THR A 147 -13.89 8.62 -5.05
C THR A 147 -13.70 9.18 -3.64
N THR A 148 -14.14 8.44 -2.61
CA THR A 148 -13.96 8.75 -1.18
C THR A 148 -12.93 7.83 -0.51
N GLY A 149 -12.00 7.24 -1.25
CA GLY A 149 -11.06 6.24 -0.72
C GLY A 149 -10.20 6.75 0.44
N VAL A 150 -9.78 8.02 0.39
CA VAL A 150 -9.06 8.67 1.49
C VAL A 150 -9.91 8.74 2.76
N ASP A 151 -11.19 9.09 2.63
CA ASP A 151 -12.10 9.18 3.76
C ASP A 151 -12.44 7.80 4.32
N ASN A 152 -12.58 6.78 3.46
CA ASN A 152 -12.76 5.40 3.89
C ASN A 152 -11.59 4.94 4.77
N VAL A 153 -10.34 5.19 4.34
CA VAL A 153 -9.14 4.84 5.11
C VAL A 153 -9.08 5.63 6.43
N LYS A 154 -9.40 6.93 6.42
CA LYS A 154 -9.48 7.73 7.65
C LYS A 154 -10.50 7.16 8.63
N SER A 155 -11.68 6.75 8.17
CA SER A 155 -12.70 6.13 9.02
C SER A 155 -12.24 4.78 9.60
N VAL A 156 -11.50 3.98 8.83
CA VAL A 156 -10.87 2.74 9.33
C VAL A 156 -9.85 3.05 10.43
N CYS A 157 -8.99 4.05 10.21
CA CYS A 157 -8.02 4.48 11.23
C CYS A 157 -8.70 5.03 12.48
N ASN A 158 -9.76 5.84 12.32
CA ASN A 158 -10.53 6.38 13.43
C ASN A 158 -11.15 5.28 14.29
N LEU A 159 -11.68 4.22 13.69
CA LEU A 159 -12.23 3.09 14.44
C LEU A 159 -11.17 2.40 15.31
N SER A 160 -9.98 2.16 14.77
CA SER A 160 -8.88 1.57 15.55
C SER A 160 -8.33 2.52 16.62
N MET A 161 -8.21 3.82 16.35
CA MET A 161 -7.82 4.83 17.34
C MET A 161 -8.84 4.94 18.47
N LEU A 162 -10.13 4.95 18.13
CA LEU A 162 -11.25 5.04 19.09
C LEU A 162 -11.25 3.89 20.10
N THR A 163 -10.76 2.72 19.69
CA THR A 163 -10.77 1.48 20.50
C THR A 163 -9.39 1.08 21.02
N GLY A 164 -8.39 1.96 20.93
CA GLY A 164 -7.03 1.67 21.44
C GLY A 164 -6.32 0.51 20.73
N ASN A 165 -6.72 0.18 19.51
CA ASN A 165 -6.20 -0.96 18.74
C ASN A 165 -4.97 -0.59 17.88
N LEU A 166 -4.12 0.33 18.35
CA LEU A 166 -2.90 0.78 17.67
C LEU A 166 -1.73 0.82 18.66
N GLY A 167 -0.51 0.53 18.19
CA GLY A 167 0.67 0.43 19.06
C GLY A 167 0.64 -0.81 19.98
N LYS A 168 -0.16 -1.82 19.62
CA LYS A 168 -0.40 -3.05 20.37
C LYS A 168 -0.26 -4.25 19.44
N GLU A 169 0.15 -5.39 19.99
CA GLU A 169 0.25 -6.64 19.25
C GLU A 169 -1.14 -7.19 18.85
N SER A 170 -1.19 -7.89 17.72
CA SER A 170 -2.39 -8.61 17.25
C SER A 170 -3.63 -7.72 17.03
N SER A 171 -3.41 -6.44 16.74
CA SER A 171 -4.44 -5.43 16.48
C SER A 171 -4.16 -4.69 15.16
N GLY A 172 -4.46 -3.39 15.11
CA GLY A 172 -3.94 -2.51 14.09
C GLY A 172 -4.79 -2.34 12.84
N VAL A 173 -4.27 -1.49 11.96
CA VAL A 173 -4.86 -1.12 10.67
C VAL A 173 -3.94 -1.63 9.57
N ASN A 174 -4.39 -2.66 8.87
CA ASN A 174 -3.53 -3.46 8.02
C ASN A 174 -4.00 -3.41 6.56
N PRO A 175 -3.57 -2.40 5.77
CA PRO A 175 -3.73 -2.44 4.32
C PRO A 175 -2.98 -3.64 3.75
N LEU A 176 -3.68 -4.49 3.01
CA LEU A 176 -3.14 -5.62 2.29
C LEU A 176 -2.71 -5.16 0.90
N ARG A 177 -1.41 -4.87 0.76
CA ARG A 177 -0.81 -4.46 -0.51
C ARG A 177 -0.70 -5.66 -1.46
N GLY A 178 -1.11 -5.47 -2.71
CA GLY A 178 -1.24 -6.56 -3.68
C GLY A 178 0.08 -7.02 -4.30
N GLN A 179 0.80 -6.13 -4.97
CA GLN A 179 2.05 -6.50 -5.65
C GLN A 179 3.18 -6.80 -4.64
N ASN A 180 4.04 -7.76 -5.00
CA ASN A 180 5.13 -8.28 -4.17
C ASN A 180 6.04 -7.20 -3.56
N ASN A 181 6.29 -6.11 -4.29
CA ASN A 181 7.21 -5.05 -3.89
C ASN A 181 6.63 -3.64 -3.96
N VAL A 182 5.30 -3.46 -4.01
CA VAL A 182 4.74 -2.11 -4.01
C VAL A 182 5.07 -1.37 -2.70
N GLN A 183 5.29 -2.08 -1.60
CA GLN A 183 5.82 -1.48 -0.38
C GLN A 183 7.23 -0.96 -0.62
N GLY A 184 8.14 -1.80 -1.10
CA GLY A 184 9.54 -1.42 -1.36
C GLY A 184 9.69 -0.33 -2.41
N ALA A 185 8.90 -0.35 -3.49
CA ALA A 185 8.88 0.70 -4.49
C ALA A 185 8.53 2.07 -3.87
N CYS A 186 7.48 2.12 -3.03
CA CYS A 186 7.17 3.34 -2.28
C CYS A 186 8.28 3.74 -1.30
N ASP A 187 8.88 2.77 -0.61
CA ASP A 187 9.97 3.03 0.33
C ASP A 187 11.19 3.64 -0.35
N MET A 188 11.45 3.26 -1.61
CA MET A 188 12.56 3.77 -2.40
C MET A 188 12.25 5.09 -3.13
N GLY A 189 11.10 5.71 -2.86
CA GLY A 189 10.72 6.97 -3.50
C GLY A 189 10.14 6.79 -4.91
N GLY A 190 9.54 5.63 -5.20
CA GLY A 190 8.68 5.42 -6.38
C GLY A 190 7.36 6.19 -6.30
N LEU A 191 7.42 7.44 -5.84
CA LEU A 191 6.32 8.35 -5.60
C LEU A 191 6.80 9.76 -5.98
N PRO A 192 5.96 10.60 -6.61
CA PRO A 192 6.41 11.85 -7.19
C PRO A 192 6.76 12.94 -6.17
N ASN A 193 6.40 12.77 -4.90
CA ASN A 193 6.45 13.81 -3.88
C ASN A 193 7.43 13.51 -2.73
N VAL A 194 8.13 12.38 -2.76
CA VAL A 194 9.07 11.99 -1.70
C VAL A 194 10.33 11.34 -2.29
N TYR A 195 11.45 11.51 -1.62
CA TYR A 195 12.61 10.63 -1.74
C TYR A 195 12.38 9.31 -1.00
N SER A 196 13.39 8.43 -1.02
CA SER A 196 13.40 7.21 -0.23
C SER A 196 13.18 7.47 1.26
N GLY A 197 12.55 6.54 1.96
CA GLY A 197 12.16 6.69 3.36
C GLY A 197 11.06 7.70 3.62
N TYR A 198 10.23 8.01 2.60
CA TYR A 198 9.11 8.95 2.68
C TYR A 198 9.53 10.38 3.07
N GLN A 199 10.75 10.78 2.72
CA GLN A 199 11.26 12.12 3.01
C GLN A 199 10.78 13.09 1.91
N SER A 200 10.00 14.11 2.28
CA SER A 200 9.37 15.05 1.32
C SER A 200 10.38 15.77 0.42
N VAL A 201 10.08 15.89 -0.88
CA VAL A 201 10.89 16.68 -1.82
C VAL A 201 10.81 18.20 -1.55
N GLY A 202 9.71 18.64 -0.94
CA GLY A 202 9.50 20.03 -0.55
C GLY A 202 10.33 20.48 0.65
N ASP A 203 10.88 19.53 1.43
CA ASP A 203 11.78 19.85 2.54
C ASP A 203 13.18 20.19 2.01
N GLU A 204 13.58 21.45 2.16
CA GLU A 204 14.87 21.95 1.71
C GLU A 204 16.05 21.24 2.36
N SER A 205 15.95 20.90 3.65
CA SER A 205 17.03 20.23 4.38
C SER A 205 17.30 18.83 3.84
N ILE A 206 16.23 18.09 3.54
CA ILE A 206 16.29 16.77 2.91
C ILE A 206 16.81 16.89 1.49
N ARG A 207 16.29 17.83 0.71
CA ARG A 207 16.70 18.05 -0.69
C ARG A 207 18.20 18.36 -0.79
N ASN A 208 18.72 19.23 0.08
CA ASN A 208 20.14 19.56 0.14
C ASN A 208 21.00 18.36 0.57
N LYS A 209 20.52 17.55 1.52
CA LYS A 209 21.18 16.29 1.91
C LYS A 209 21.30 15.33 0.72
N MET A 210 20.22 15.13 -0.04
CA MET A 210 20.21 14.24 -1.21
C MET A 210 21.09 14.77 -2.33
N ALA A 211 20.99 16.06 -2.65
CA ALA A 211 21.81 16.70 -3.67
C ALA A 211 23.31 16.55 -3.38
N LYS A 212 23.71 16.73 -2.11
CA LYS A 212 25.10 16.52 -1.66
C LYS A 212 25.54 15.06 -1.79
N LEU A 213 24.71 14.10 -1.37
CA LEU A 213 25.05 12.68 -1.45
C LEU A 213 25.19 12.19 -2.90
N TRP A 214 24.39 12.73 -3.81
CA TRP A 214 24.44 12.42 -5.24
C TRP A 214 25.38 13.34 -6.04
N GLY A 215 26.07 14.28 -5.39
CA GLY A 215 27.02 15.16 -6.07
C GLY A 215 26.40 16.03 -7.16
N VAL A 216 25.12 16.39 -7.03
CA VAL A 216 24.42 17.30 -7.94
C VAL A 216 24.23 18.67 -7.29
N GLU A 217 24.22 19.72 -8.10
CA GLU A 217 24.09 21.09 -7.60
C GLU A 217 22.72 21.35 -6.95
N ARG A 218 21.65 20.84 -7.57
CA ARG A 218 20.28 21.02 -7.13
C ARG A 218 19.39 19.86 -7.54
N LEU A 219 18.35 19.64 -6.75
CA LEU A 219 17.24 18.73 -7.07
C LEU A 219 15.93 19.55 -7.18
N PRO A 220 14.91 19.04 -7.89
CA PRO A 220 13.62 19.70 -7.97
C PRO A 220 12.94 19.87 -6.60
N GLU A 221 12.27 20.99 -6.40
CA GLU A 221 11.58 21.31 -5.14
C GLU A 221 10.10 20.90 -5.15
N ASN A 222 9.52 20.83 -6.35
CA ASN A 222 8.12 20.53 -6.57
C ASN A 222 7.92 19.04 -6.79
N ALA A 223 6.78 18.52 -6.32
CA ALA A 223 6.36 17.17 -6.63
C ALA A 223 6.21 16.98 -8.16
N GLY A 224 6.55 15.79 -8.63
CA GLY A 224 6.25 15.35 -9.99
C GLY A 224 4.76 15.06 -10.20
N LEU A 225 4.43 14.61 -11.40
CA LEU A 225 3.07 14.19 -11.75
C LEU A 225 2.78 12.79 -11.19
N THR A 226 1.54 12.55 -10.82
CA THR A 226 1.02 11.20 -10.53
C THR A 226 0.69 10.45 -11.80
N LEU A 227 0.60 9.11 -11.73
CA LEU A 227 0.21 8.27 -12.86
C LEU A 227 -1.16 8.67 -13.43
N THR A 228 -2.10 9.09 -12.59
CA THR A 228 -3.43 9.53 -13.02
C THR A 228 -3.45 10.86 -13.77
N GLU A 229 -2.43 11.71 -13.59
CA GLU A 229 -2.27 12.97 -14.32
C GLU A 229 -1.50 12.80 -15.63
N LEU A 230 -0.84 11.65 -15.81
CA LEU A 230 0.08 11.41 -16.92
C LEU A 230 -0.61 11.50 -18.30
N PRO A 231 -1.78 10.88 -18.56
CA PRO A 231 -2.41 10.96 -19.87
C PRO A 231 -2.73 12.41 -20.27
N ASP A 232 -3.31 13.18 -19.37
CA ASP A 232 -3.64 14.59 -19.61
C ASP A 232 -2.38 15.43 -19.86
N ALA A 233 -1.33 15.24 -19.04
CA ALA A 233 -0.07 15.95 -19.23
C ALA A 233 0.61 15.64 -20.57
N ILE A 234 0.51 14.41 -21.06
CA ILE A 234 0.97 14.04 -22.41
C ILE A 234 0.12 14.73 -23.48
N GLN A 235 -1.20 14.70 -23.35
CA GLN A 235 -2.11 15.30 -24.33
C GLN A 235 -1.94 16.82 -24.44
N GLU A 236 -1.66 17.49 -23.32
CA GLU A 236 -1.32 18.91 -23.23
C GLU A 236 0.09 19.23 -23.76
N GLY A 237 0.90 18.22 -24.09
CA GLY A 237 2.27 18.39 -24.58
C GLY A 237 3.29 18.76 -23.50
N LYS A 238 2.94 18.63 -22.22
CA LYS A 238 3.86 18.85 -21.09
C LYS A 238 4.88 17.71 -20.96
N ILE A 239 4.48 16.50 -21.35
CA ILE A 239 5.35 15.31 -21.40
C ILE A 239 5.53 14.87 -22.86
N LYS A 240 6.78 14.87 -23.31
CA LYS A 240 7.18 14.47 -24.68
C LYS A 240 7.81 13.09 -24.74
N GLY A 241 8.49 12.72 -23.66
CA GLY A 241 9.25 11.47 -23.54
C GLY A 241 8.87 10.74 -22.26
N ILE A 242 8.81 9.41 -22.30
CA ILE A 242 8.59 8.59 -21.11
C ILE A 242 9.47 7.33 -21.11
N LEU A 243 9.92 6.94 -19.91
CA LEU A 243 10.52 5.65 -19.62
C LEU A 243 9.58 4.88 -18.68
N ILE A 244 9.02 3.78 -19.16
CA ILE A 244 8.15 2.90 -18.37
C ILE A 244 8.94 1.66 -17.98
N VAL A 245 8.92 1.30 -16.70
CA VAL A 245 9.71 0.20 -16.15
C VAL A 245 8.80 -0.80 -15.46
N GLY A 246 8.65 -1.99 -16.04
CA GLY A 246 7.90 -3.10 -15.44
C GLY A 246 6.41 -2.85 -15.22
N GLU A 247 5.79 -1.99 -16.03
CA GLU A 247 4.36 -1.67 -15.95
C GLU A 247 3.65 -1.78 -17.30
N ASN A 248 2.33 -2.02 -17.25
CA ASN A 248 1.47 -2.19 -18.42
C ASN A 248 0.21 -1.29 -18.37
N PRO A 249 0.38 0.04 -18.30
CA PRO A 249 -0.74 0.98 -18.16
C PRO A 249 -1.81 0.86 -19.27
N ASP A 250 -1.47 0.45 -20.50
CA ASP A 250 -2.49 0.22 -21.54
C ASP A 250 -3.53 -0.85 -21.13
N LEU A 251 -3.12 -1.84 -20.32
CA LEU A 251 -4.01 -2.88 -19.84
C LEU A 251 -4.56 -2.59 -18.43
N SER A 252 -3.75 -2.04 -17.53
CA SER A 252 -4.05 -1.95 -16.11
C SER A 252 -4.75 -0.66 -15.68
N ASP A 253 -4.58 0.42 -16.42
CA ASP A 253 -5.07 1.74 -16.00
C ASP A 253 -6.54 1.94 -16.45
N PRO A 254 -7.31 2.77 -15.71
CA PRO A 254 -8.68 3.09 -16.11
C PRO A 254 -8.70 3.93 -17.39
N ASP A 255 -9.82 3.85 -18.11
CA ASP A 255 -10.00 4.54 -19.39
C ASP A 255 -8.85 4.29 -20.37
N ARG A 256 -8.70 3.02 -20.74
CA ARG A 256 -7.69 2.57 -21.71
C ARG A 256 -7.63 3.44 -22.97
N LYS A 257 -8.76 3.91 -23.48
CA LYS A 257 -8.79 4.73 -24.70
C LYS A 257 -8.06 6.05 -24.49
N HIS A 258 -8.25 6.70 -23.35
CA HIS A 258 -7.55 7.93 -22.97
C HIS A 258 -6.04 7.70 -22.88
N VAL A 259 -5.61 6.58 -22.27
CA VAL A 259 -4.21 6.17 -22.19
C VAL A 259 -3.61 5.92 -23.59
N GLU A 260 -4.29 5.15 -24.45
CA GLU A 260 -3.84 4.90 -25.82
C GLU A 260 -3.67 6.19 -26.63
N GLU A 261 -4.65 7.10 -26.53
CA GLU A 261 -4.61 8.40 -27.22
C GLU A 261 -3.47 9.29 -26.71
N ALA A 262 -3.18 9.24 -25.41
CA ALA A 262 -2.02 9.91 -24.84
C ALA A 262 -0.71 9.31 -25.38
N PHE A 263 -0.51 7.98 -25.30
CA PHE A 263 0.74 7.35 -25.73
C PHE A 263 1.05 7.57 -27.22
N ARG A 264 0.05 7.65 -28.10
CA ARG A 264 0.25 7.98 -29.52
C ARG A 264 0.77 9.40 -29.77
N ARG A 265 0.69 10.31 -28.79
CA ARG A 265 1.19 11.69 -28.89
C ARG A 265 2.63 11.86 -28.39
N LEU A 266 3.18 10.88 -27.69
CA LEU A 266 4.56 10.94 -27.21
C LEU A 266 5.54 11.03 -28.40
N GLU A 267 6.52 11.91 -28.28
CA GLU A 267 7.63 12.01 -29.24
C GLU A 267 8.62 10.85 -29.07
N PHE A 268 8.75 10.32 -27.85
CA PHE A 268 9.62 9.20 -27.55
C PHE A 268 9.10 8.37 -26.36
N MET A 269 9.26 7.06 -26.43
CA MET A 269 8.77 6.15 -25.40
C MET A 269 9.69 4.94 -25.33
N VAL A 270 10.22 4.68 -24.14
CA VAL A 270 11.04 3.52 -23.83
C VAL A 270 10.29 2.64 -22.85
N VAL A 271 10.27 1.34 -23.10
CA VAL A 271 9.70 0.35 -22.17
C VAL A 271 10.79 -0.63 -21.77
N ILE A 272 11.03 -0.75 -20.46
CA ILE A 272 11.85 -1.80 -19.84
C ILE A 272 10.88 -2.85 -19.31
N ASP A 273 10.88 -4.04 -19.90
CA ASP A 273 9.98 -5.12 -19.48
C ASP A 273 10.57 -6.50 -19.79
N ILE A 274 10.06 -7.53 -19.11
CA ILE A 274 10.41 -8.94 -19.32
C ILE A 274 9.57 -9.56 -20.45
N PHE A 275 8.44 -8.95 -20.81
CA PHE A 275 7.59 -9.39 -21.91
C PHE A 275 7.24 -8.24 -22.86
N ARG A 276 6.92 -8.59 -24.11
CA ARG A 276 6.28 -7.65 -25.03
C ARG A 276 4.79 -7.51 -24.70
N ASN A 277 4.49 -6.64 -23.73
CA ASN A 277 3.14 -6.36 -23.25
C ASN A 277 2.37 -5.39 -24.19
N GLU A 278 1.13 -5.05 -23.82
CA GLU A 278 0.28 -4.14 -24.58
C GLU A 278 0.86 -2.71 -24.65
N THR A 279 1.37 -2.17 -23.54
CA THR A 279 2.06 -0.87 -23.50
C THR A 279 3.28 -0.83 -24.41
N ALA A 280 4.05 -1.91 -24.51
CA ALA A 280 5.25 -2.00 -25.34
C ALA A 280 4.96 -1.86 -26.85
N ARG A 281 3.70 -1.95 -27.28
CA ARG A 281 3.30 -1.71 -28.68
C ARG A 281 3.39 -0.25 -29.08
N PHE A 282 3.33 0.68 -28.13
CA PHE A 282 3.49 2.12 -28.34
C PHE A 282 4.95 2.57 -28.21
N ALA A 283 5.83 1.69 -27.71
CA ALA A 283 7.21 2.03 -27.44
C ALA A 283 8.01 2.20 -28.74
N HIS A 284 8.88 3.21 -28.74
CA HIS A 284 9.89 3.42 -29.77
C HIS A 284 11.08 2.49 -29.55
N VAL A 285 11.39 2.19 -28.28
CA VAL A 285 12.45 1.28 -27.86
C VAL A 285 11.92 0.37 -26.76
N VAL A 286 12.21 -0.93 -26.87
CA VAL A 286 11.98 -1.90 -25.80
C VAL A 286 13.33 -2.45 -25.36
N LEU A 287 13.62 -2.36 -24.07
CA LEU A 287 14.84 -2.89 -23.46
C LEU A 287 14.48 -4.13 -22.62
N PRO A 288 15.07 -5.30 -22.92
CA PRO A 288 14.70 -6.55 -22.24
C PRO A 288 15.23 -6.58 -20.81
N ALA A 289 14.33 -6.66 -19.83
CA ALA A 289 14.68 -6.82 -18.42
C ALA A 289 14.86 -8.30 -18.05
N ALA A 290 15.68 -8.56 -17.03
CA ALA A 290 15.79 -9.86 -16.38
C ALA A 290 14.60 -10.09 -15.42
N SER A 291 14.06 -11.31 -15.43
CA SER A 291 13.03 -11.76 -14.50
C SER A 291 13.57 -11.95 -13.08
N PHE A 292 12.67 -12.19 -12.11
CA PHE A 292 13.06 -12.38 -10.70
C PHE A 292 14.00 -13.58 -10.48
N ALA A 293 13.97 -14.58 -11.36
CA ALA A 293 14.84 -15.76 -11.26
C ALA A 293 16.25 -15.51 -11.82
N GLU A 294 16.41 -14.48 -12.65
CA GLU A 294 17.63 -14.14 -13.37
C GLU A 294 18.43 -13.02 -12.69
N LYS A 295 17.86 -12.39 -11.65
CA LYS A 295 18.48 -11.30 -10.90
C LYS A 295 18.40 -11.54 -9.39
N GLU A 296 19.18 -10.76 -8.66
CA GLU A 296 19.15 -10.71 -7.21
C GLU A 296 18.80 -9.31 -6.72
N GLY A 297 18.47 -9.21 -5.44
CA GLY A 297 18.07 -7.95 -4.81
C GLY A 297 17.21 -8.19 -3.59
N THR A 298 16.24 -7.31 -3.37
CA THR A 298 15.29 -7.44 -2.27
C THR A 298 13.86 -7.11 -2.70
N PHE A 299 12.90 -7.73 -2.02
CA PHE A 299 11.51 -7.30 -2.03
C PHE A 299 11.08 -6.93 -0.62
N THR A 300 10.28 -5.89 -0.51
CA THR A 300 9.61 -5.50 0.72
C THR A 300 8.12 -5.83 0.58
N ASN A 301 7.62 -6.72 1.44
CA ASN A 301 6.24 -7.18 1.41
C ASN A 301 5.26 -6.23 2.16
N THR A 302 3.98 -6.60 2.24
CA THR A 302 2.90 -5.78 2.83
C THR A 302 3.05 -5.47 4.34
N GLU A 303 3.78 -6.30 5.09
CA GLU A 303 4.14 -6.07 6.50
C GLU A 303 5.48 -5.35 6.66
N ARG A 304 5.99 -4.76 5.57
CA ARG A 304 7.27 -4.04 5.50
C ARG A 304 8.50 -4.92 5.72
N ARG A 305 8.38 -6.23 5.53
CA ARG A 305 9.53 -7.14 5.61
C ARG A 305 10.32 -7.12 4.32
N VAL A 306 11.56 -6.65 4.40
CA VAL A 306 12.60 -6.75 3.37
C VAL A 306 13.16 -8.16 3.35
N GLN A 307 13.10 -8.81 2.21
CA GLN A 307 13.50 -10.19 2.01
C GLN A 307 14.43 -10.28 0.80
N ARG A 308 15.48 -11.10 0.91
CA ARG A 308 16.48 -11.27 -0.14
C ARG A 308 15.95 -12.14 -1.28
N VAL A 309 16.04 -11.63 -2.51
CA VAL A 309 15.85 -12.37 -3.75
C VAL A 309 17.21 -12.80 -4.26
N ARG A 310 17.35 -14.07 -4.64
CA ARG A 310 18.61 -14.63 -5.14
C ARG A 310 18.45 -15.07 -6.59
N LYS A 311 19.49 -14.81 -7.38
CA LYS A 311 19.59 -15.31 -8.75
C LYS A 311 19.60 -16.84 -8.73
N ALA A 312 18.71 -17.45 -9.51
CA ALA A 312 18.59 -18.90 -9.66
C ALA A 312 19.17 -19.39 -11.00
N ILE A 313 19.08 -18.57 -12.04
CA ILE A 313 19.62 -18.84 -13.39
C ILE A 313 20.31 -17.59 -13.94
N GLU A 314 21.11 -17.74 -15.00
CA GLU A 314 21.67 -16.59 -15.70
C GLU A 314 20.61 -15.89 -16.56
N PRO A 315 20.71 -14.55 -16.77
CA PRO A 315 19.85 -13.83 -17.69
C PRO A 315 19.81 -14.45 -19.09
N ILE A 316 18.61 -14.59 -19.64
CA ILE A 316 18.40 -15.19 -20.96
C ILE A 316 18.57 -14.13 -22.06
N GLY A 317 19.27 -14.51 -23.14
CA GLY A 317 19.46 -13.65 -24.31
C GLY A 317 20.28 -12.40 -23.97
N GLU A 318 19.75 -11.23 -24.34
CA GLU A 318 20.36 -9.93 -24.04
C GLU A 318 19.72 -9.25 -22.83
N SER A 319 18.91 -9.98 -22.05
CA SER A 319 18.25 -9.41 -20.88
C SER A 319 19.26 -9.00 -19.81
N GLN A 320 18.97 -7.89 -19.13
CA GLN A 320 19.80 -7.38 -18.05
C GLN A 320 18.91 -6.96 -16.86
N PRO A 321 19.41 -7.01 -15.62
CA PRO A 321 18.68 -6.47 -14.48
C PRO A 321 18.32 -4.99 -14.69
N ASP A 322 17.13 -4.57 -14.26
CA ASP A 322 16.60 -3.22 -14.49
C ASP A 322 17.55 -2.13 -13.97
N TRP A 323 18.15 -2.35 -12.79
CA TRP A 323 19.12 -1.43 -12.19
C TRP A 323 20.35 -1.25 -13.08
N TRP A 324 20.79 -2.30 -13.77
CA TRP A 324 21.93 -2.23 -14.69
C TRP A 324 21.56 -1.41 -15.92
N ILE A 325 20.37 -1.63 -16.48
CA ILE A 325 19.87 -0.86 -17.63
C ILE A 325 19.80 0.63 -17.27
N ILE A 326 19.23 0.96 -16.11
CA ILE A 326 19.13 2.35 -15.61
C ILE A 326 20.52 2.96 -15.40
N LYS A 327 21.46 2.21 -14.79
CA LYS A 327 22.84 2.63 -14.60
C LYS A 327 23.51 2.96 -15.93
N GLU A 328 23.40 2.09 -16.94
CA GLU A 328 24.01 2.31 -18.26
C GLU A 328 23.38 3.49 -19.01
N LEU A 329 22.06 3.68 -18.90
CA LEU A 329 21.40 4.87 -19.45
C LEU A 329 21.92 6.15 -18.77
N SER A 330 22.01 6.16 -17.44
CA SER A 330 22.54 7.28 -16.68
C SER A 330 23.97 7.64 -17.09
N ASN A 331 24.84 6.63 -17.20
CA ASN A 331 26.24 6.81 -17.61
C ASN A 331 26.35 7.44 -18.99
N ARG A 332 25.48 7.04 -19.93
CA ARG A 332 25.40 7.60 -21.29
C ARG A 332 24.84 9.01 -21.33
N PHE A 333 24.00 9.39 -20.36
CA PHE A 333 23.52 10.77 -20.20
C PHE A 333 24.49 11.68 -19.44
N GLY A 334 25.64 11.15 -19.00
CA GLY A 334 26.71 11.92 -18.39
C GLY A 334 26.70 11.95 -16.86
N TYR A 335 25.77 11.24 -16.20
CA TYR A 335 25.80 11.06 -14.75
C TYR A 335 26.31 9.65 -14.42
N GLN A 336 27.53 9.57 -13.88
CA GLN A 336 28.20 8.30 -13.63
C GLN A 336 27.67 7.62 -12.36
N MET A 337 27.09 6.42 -12.53
CA MET A 337 26.68 5.51 -11.49
C MET A 337 27.60 4.28 -11.47
N ASN A 338 28.34 4.10 -10.38
CA ASN A 338 29.37 3.07 -10.23
C ASN A 338 28.91 1.96 -9.28
N TYR A 339 27.89 1.20 -9.68
CA TYR A 339 27.45 0.01 -8.95
C TYR A 339 27.84 -1.27 -9.71
N GLU A 340 28.37 -2.25 -8.99
CA GLU A 340 28.72 -3.57 -9.50
C GLU A 340 27.65 -4.60 -9.14
N SER A 341 26.93 -4.37 -8.05
CA SER A 341 25.91 -5.26 -7.52
C SER A 341 24.71 -4.53 -6.90
N PRO A 342 23.57 -5.22 -6.72
CA PRO A 342 22.45 -4.74 -5.89
C PRO A 342 22.81 -4.49 -4.42
N GLU A 343 23.89 -5.09 -3.91
CA GLU A 343 24.39 -4.84 -2.55
C GLU A 343 25.00 -3.44 -2.44
N ASP A 344 25.76 -3.00 -3.46
CA ASP A 344 26.30 -1.62 -3.50
C ASP A 344 25.18 -0.57 -3.46
N ILE A 345 24.10 -0.84 -4.19
CA ILE A 345 22.90 0.01 -4.20
C ILE A 345 22.25 0.02 -2.82
N MET A 346 22.17 -1.13 -2.14
CA MET A 346 21.66 -1.19 -0.77
C MET A 346 22.55 -0.41 0.19
N GLU A 347 23.87 -0.45 0.04
CA GLU A 347 24.80 0.34 0.85
C GLU A 347 24.61 1.85 0.69
N GLU A 348 24.18 2.31 -0.50
CA GLU A 348 23.71 3.69 -0.66
C GLU A 348 22.34 3.92 -0.02
N ILE A 349 21.37 3.02 -0.27
CA ILE A 349 20.01 3.10 0.30
C ILE A 349 20.08 3.28 1.83
N ARG A 350 20.95 2.53 2.52
CA ARG A 350 21.17 2.64 3.97
C ARG A 350 21.58 4.04 4.43
N LYS A 351 22.26 4.83 3.58
CA LYS A 351 22.70 6.20 3.88
C LYS A 351 21.59 7.23 3.63
N VAL A 352 20.78 7.00 2.60
CA VAL A 352 19.72 7.94 2.20
C VAL A 352 18.37 7.65 2.86
N THR A 353 18.13 6.42 3.30
CA THR A 353 16.87 5.92 3.87
C THR A 353 17.05 5.57 5.35
N PRO A 354 16.70 6.45 6.30
CA PRO A 354 16.98 6.24 7.73
C PRO A 354 16.42 4.92 8.29
N SER A 355 15.20 4.54 7.91
CA SER A 355 14.55 3.30 8.35
C SER A 355 15.24 2.02 7.86
N TYR A 356 16.07 2.12 6.82
CA TYR A 356 16.82 1.00 6.26
C TYR A 356 18.28 0.97 6.76
N GLY A 357 18.72 1.89 7.62
CA GLY A 357 20.14 2.01 8.00
C GLY A 357 20.79 0.73 8.55
N GLY A 358 19.97 -0.12 9.19
CA GLY A 358 20.39 -1.43 9.70
C GLY A 358 20.30 -2.60 8.71
N ILE A 359 19.79 -2.41 7.49
CA ILE A 359 19.53 -3.48 6.52
C ILE A 359 20.79 -3.73 5.70
N THR A 360 21.57 -4.73 6.09
CA THR A 360 22.69 -5.25 5.29
C THR A 360 22.31 -6.60 4.67
N TYR A 361 22.91 -6.96 3.54
CA TYR A 361 22.61 -8.23 2.87
C TYR A 361 22.88 -9.44 3.78
N GLY A 362 23.93 -9.39 4.60
CA GLY A 362 24.22 -10.43 5.58
C GLY A 362 23.14 -10.57 6.67
N ARG A 363 22.40 -9.51 7.02
CA ARG A 363 21.29 -9.58 7.99
C ARG A 363 19.95 -10.00 7.35
N LEU A 364 19.88 -10.03 6.02
CA LEU A 364 18.68 -10.44 5.28
C LEU A 364 18.59 -11.94 5.04
N ASP A 365 19.60 -12.72 5.45
CA ASP A 365 19.54 -14.17 5.41
C ASP A 365 18.45 -14.71 6.37
N GLY A 366 17.77 -15.78 5.96
CA GLY A 366 16.60 -16.31 6.68
C GLY A 366 15.29 -15.64 6.29
N GLU A 367 14.51 -15.20 7.28
CA GLU A 367 13.17 -14.65 7.05
C GLU A 367 13.19 -13.20 6.52
N GLY A 368 14.33 -12.50 6.62
CA GLY A 368 14.44 -11.07 6.31
C GLY A 368 14.07 -10.16 7.48
N LEU A 369 14.04 -8.85 7.25
CA LEU A 369 13.89 -7.83 8.29
C LEU A 369 12.69 -6.92 8.00
N GLN A 370 11.86 -6.64 9.00
CA GLN A 370 10.90 -5.55 8.90
C GLN A 370 11.57 -4.20 9.20
N TRP A 371 11.29 -3.21 8.36
CA TRP A 371 11.49 -1.79 8.67
C TRP A 371 10.09 -1.16 8.93
N PRO A 372 10.00 0.08 9.38
CA PRO A 372 10.96 0.78 10.22
C PRO A 372 11.03 0.14 11.61
#